data_AF-A0A6D2HSB1-F1
#
_entry.id   AF-A0A6D2HSB1-F1
#
_cell.length_a   1.000
_cell.length_b   1.000
_cell.length_c   1.000
_cell.angle_alpha   90.00
_cell.angle_beta   90.00
_cell.angle_gamma   90.00
#
_symmetry.space_group_name_H-M   'P 1'
#
loop_
_entity.id
_entity.type
_entity.pdbx_description
1 polymer ?
#
loop_
_entity_poly.entity_id
_entity_poly.type
_entity_poly.pdbx_seq_one_letter_code
_entity_poly.pdbx_strand_id
1 'polypeptide(L)'
;MEIVAPHVRFLELRSTKEPCTLVNVSSLIEASLDLCLTVDTCYYPGIHLKADDYLPLQNMVLKMLANLQNVKELTFGSNFLQILSLAELRGISFPTLKVQTLTVSLMFARSVIPGIERLLQNSPGLKKLIAHAKSPEGIENKDVDRYLDSQGLNPNQCWKSKYEAFPTSNEIFYNSGVTSKLVASFIEMVLKNVKTLETLIVALKHIRDTGDAEWFEELLQMPPTLSNSNNVSIEFRR
;
A
#
# COMPACT_ATOMS: atom_id res chain seq x y z
N MET A 1 17.92 -13.34 -9.30
CA MET A 1 17.66 -14.54 -8.44
C MET A 1 16.31 -15.13 -8.80
N GLU A 2 16.19 -16.46 -8.86
CA GLU A 2 14.89 -17.15 -9.05
C GLU A 2 14.48 -17.86 -7.77
N ILE A 3 13.22 -17.72 -7.37
CA ILE A 3 12.63 -18.39 -6.21
C ILE A 3 11.66 -19.45 -6.74
N VAL A 4 12.04 -20.72 -6.61
CA VAL A 4 11.27 -21.88 -7.06
C VAL A 4 10.65 -22.58 -5.85
N ALA A 5 9.33 -22.57 -5.74
CA ALA A 5 8.64 -23.03 -4.51
C ALA A 5 7.35 -23.85 -4.79
N PRO A 6 7.44 -24.99 -5.50
CA PRO A 6 6.27 -25.74 -6.00
C PRO A 6 5.36 -26.33 -4.93
N HIS A 7 5.86 -26.50 -3.70
CA HIS A 7 5.13 -27.14 -2.60
C HIS A 7 4.99 -26.26 -1.36
N VAL A 8 5.48 -25.02 -1.44
CA VAL A 8 5.39 -24.05 -0.36
C VAL A 8 3.99 -23.44 -0.35
N ARG A 9 3.40 -23.33 0.84
CA ARG A 9 2.06 -22.74 1.03
C ARG A 9 2.09 -21.30 1.52
N PHE A 10 3.19 -20.89 2.16
CA PHE A 10 3.40 -19.57 2.70
C PHE A 10 4.76 -19.04 2.27
N LEU A 11 4.80 -17.84 1.72
CA LEU A 11 6.04 -17.15 1.33
C LEU A 11 6.10 -15.79 2.02
N GLU A 12 7.11 -15.56 2.87
CA GLU A 12 7.51 -14.21 3.26
C GLU A 12 8.78 -13.84 2.49
N LEU A 13 8.73 -12.74 1.74
CA LEU A 13 9.87 -12.23 0.98
C LEU A 13 10.03 -10.73 1.24
N ARG A 14 11.20 -10.38 1.77
CA ARG A 14 11.68 -9.01 1.85
C ARG A 14 12.82 -8.84 0.86
N SER A 15 12.50 -8.39 -0.34
CA SER A 15 13.49 -8.23 -1.42
C SER A 15 14.24 -6.91 -1.29
N THR A 16 15.48 -6.85 -1.73
CA THR A 16 16.16 -5.57 -1.97
C THR A 16 15.79 -5.04 -3.37
N LYS A 17 16.51 -4.02 -3.84
CA LYS A 17 16.42 -3.55 -5.23
C LYS A 17 16.95 -4.53 -6.27
N GLU A 18 17.60 -5.61 -5.84
CA GLU A 18 18.15 -6.60 -6.75
C GLU A 18 17.03 -7.42 -7.42
N PRO A 19 17.14 -7.70 -8.74
CA PRO A 19 16.10 -8.44 -9.44
C PRO A 19 15.90 -9.85 -8.87
N CYS A 20 14.68 -10.12 -8.40
CA CYS A 20 14.23 -11.47 -8.12
C CYS A 20 12.88 -11.80 -8.78
N THR A 21 12.67 -13.08 -9.08
CA THR A 21 11.45 -13.54 -9.75
C THR A 21 10.92 -14.80 -9.10
N LEU A 22 9.60 -14.92 -9.05
CA LEU A 22 8.90 -16.08 -8.53
C LEU A 22 8.64 -17.05 -9.68
N VAL A 23 9.04 -18.30 -9.52
CA VAL A 23 8.88 -19.35 -10.53
C VAL A 23 8.20 -20.54 -9.86
N ASN A 24 7.16 -21.10 -10.49
CA ASN A 24 6.48 -22.29 -9.98
C ASN A 24 6.05 -22.16 -8.50
N VAL A 25 5.23 -21.14 -8.22
CA VAL A 25 4.69 -20.84 -6.88
C VAL A 25 3.20 -21.16 -6.75
N SER A 26 2.69 -22.08 -7.58
CA SER A 26 1.25 -22.38 -7.71
C SER A 26 0.60 -22.95 -6.46
N SER A 27 1.39 -23.49 -5.52
CA SER A 27 0.89 -24.05 -4.26
C SER A 27 0.73 -23.02 -3.13
N LEU A 28 1.12 -21.76 -3.37
CA LEU A 28 0.99 -20.70 -2.36
C LEU A 28 -0.49 -20.42 -2.06
N ILE A 29 -0.79 -20.41 -0.78
CA ILE A 29 -2.09 -20.00 -0.23
C ILE A 29 -1.98 -18.57 0.32
N GLU A 30 -0.83 -18.25 0.90
CA GLU A 30 -0.52 -16.96 1.50
C GLU A 30 0.85 -16.47 1.04
N ALA A 31 0.98 -15.15 0.83
CA ALA A 31 2.27 -14.51 0.61
C ALA A 31 2.36 -13.12 1.24
N SER A 32 3.55 -12.78 1.75
CA SER A 32 3.90 -11.47 2.30
C SER A 32 5.11 -10.92 1.55
N LEU A 33 4.94 -9.76 0.91
CA LEU A 33 5.95 -9.11 0.08
C LEU A 33 6.25 -7.70 0.58
N ASP A 34 7.53 -7.39 0.75
CA ASP A 34 8.00 -6.01 0.94
C ASP A 34 9.36 -5.78 0.27
N LEU A 35 9.72 -4.51 0.11
CA LEU A 35 11.03 -4.10 -0.37
C LEU A 35 11.85 -3.49 0.77
N CYS A 36 12.99 -4.10 1.07
CA CYS A 36 14.03 -3.55 1.93
C CYS A 36 14.94 -2.63 1.11
N LEU A 37 14.54 -1.35 1.02
CA LEU A 37 15.24 -0.36 0.22
C LEU A 37 16.27 0.46 1.04
N THR A 38 16.32 0.25 2.36
CA THR A 38 17.28 0.95 3.24
C THR A 38 18.71 0.56 2.91
N VAL A 39 19.59 1.56 2.83
CA VAL A 39 21.03 1.37 2.89
C VAL A 39 21.43 1.39 4.37
N ASP A 40 22.25 0.45 4.81
CA ASP A 40 22.91 0.44 6.13
C ASP A 40 23.87 1.63 6.28
N THR A 41 23.35 2.85 6.36
CA THR A 41 24.15 4.04 6.68
C THR A 41 23.45 4.83 7.76
N CYS A 42 23.99 4.70 8.96
CA CYS A 42 23.60 5.32 10.22
C CYS A 42 23.64 6.87 10.27
N TYR A 43 23.71 7.56 9.12
CA TYR A 43 23.84 9.01 9.06
C TYR A 43 22.77 9.76 8.26
N TYR A 44 22.02 9.10 7.37
CA TYR A 44 20.88 9.70 6.67
C TYR A 44 19.83 8.63 6.36
N PRO A 45 18.65 8.65 7.01
CA PRO A 45 17.56 7.72 6.68
C PRO A 45 16.89 8.22 5.40
N GLY A 46 17.50 7.93 4.25
CA GLY A 46 16.98 8.27 2.94
C GLY A 46 17.34 7.20 1.92
N ILE A 47 16.32 6.66 1.25
CA ILE A 47 16.49 5.70 0.17
C ILE A 47 16.77 6.49 -1.11
N HIS A 48 18.02 6.50 -1.58
CA HIS A 48 18.36 7.11 -2.86
C HIS A 48 18.24 6.10 -4.01
N LEU A 49 17.00 5.80 -4.41
CA LEU A 49 16.77 5.20 -5.73
C LEU A 49 17.10 6.23 -6.81
N LYS A 50 17.92 5.85 -7.78
CA LYS A 50 18.11 6.65 -9.00
C LYS A 50 16.87 6.48 -9.89
N ALA A 51 16.60 7.45 -10.76
CA ALA A 51 15.49 7.37 -11.71
C ALA A 51 15.51 6.04 -12.51
N ASP A 52 16.70 5.57 -12.88
CA ASP A 52 16.92 4.32 -13.62
C ASP A 52 16.62 3.05 -12.80
N ASP A 53 16.55 3.12 -11.47
CA ASP A 53 16.25 1.97 -10.61
C ASP A 53 14.74 1.64 -10.58
N TYR A 54 13.88 2.63 -10.81
CA TYR A 54 12.43 2.49 -10.65
C TYR A 54 11.78 1.59 -11.70
N LEU A 55 12.19 1.70 -12.96
CA LEU A 55 11.59 0.90 -14.04
C LEU A 55 11.89 -0.61 -13.87
N PRO A 56 13.14 -1.04 -13.59
CA PRO A 56 13.44 -2.43 -13.23
C PRO A 56 12.66 -2.90 -12.00
N LEU A 57 12.59 -2.08 -10.94
CA LEU A 57 11.83 -2.39 -9.72
C LEU A 57 10.34 -2.59 -10.02
N GLN A 58 9.74 -1.72 -10.82
CA GLN A 58 8.35 -1.84 -11.23
C GLN A 58 8.10 -3.12 -12.01
N ASN A 59 8.97 -3.43 -12.99
CA ASN A 59 8.88 -4.67 -13.75
C ASN A 59 8.99 -5.92 -12.87
N MET A 60 9.87 -5.88 -11.87
CA MET A 60 10.03 -6.96 -10.89
C MET A 60 8.75 -7.15 -10.06
N VAL A 61 8.27 -6.07 -9.44
CA VAL A 61 7.06 -6.05 -8.60
C VAL A 61 5.83 -6.55 -9.37
N LEU A 62 5.64 -6.11 -10.62
CA LEU A 62 4.51 -6.53 -11.44
C LEU A 62 4.61 -8.01 -11.84
N LYS A 63 5.81 -8.51 -12.16
CA LYS A 63 6.02 -9.95 -12.42
C LYS A 63 5.74 -10.80 -11.18
N MET A 64 6.13 -10.34 -9.99
CA MET A 64 5.78 -11.03 -8.75
C MET A 64 4.26 -11.04 -8.54
N LEU A 65 3.60 -9.90 -8.70
CA LEU A 65 2.15 -9.77 -8.54
C LEU A 65 1.39 -10.73 -9.49
N ALA A 66 1.84 -10.85 -10.75
CA ALA A 66 1.26 -11.78 -11.72
C ALA A 66 1.38 -13.25 -11.29
N ASN A 67 2.51 -13.64 -10.70
CA ASN A 67 2.71 -15.00 -10.19
C ASN A 67 1.85 -15.31 -8.95
N LEU A 68 1.38 -14.28 -8.24
CA LEU A 68 0.58 -14.41 -7.02
C LEU A 68 -0.93 -14.28 -7.26
N GLN A 69 -1.39 -14.24 -8.51
CA GLN A 69 -2.80 -14.04 -8.86
C GLN A 69 -3.78 -15.05 -8.23
N ASN A 70 -3.32 -16.25 -7.86
CA ASN A 70 -4.15 -17.32 -7.29
C ASN A 70 -4.06 -17.41 -5.75
N VAL A 71 -3.24 -16.58 -5.11
CA VAL A 71 -3.05 -16.56 -3.66
C VAL A 71 -4.30 -16.03 -2.97
N LYS A 72 -4.69 -16.65 -1.85
CA LYS A 72 -5.90 -16.27 -1.09
C LYS A 72 -5.63 -15.15 -0.10
N GLU A 73 -4.41 -15.09 0.44
CA GLU A 73 -4.02 -14.12 1.45
C GLU A 73 -2.74 -13.39 1.03
N LEU A 74 -2.82 -12.08 0.85
CA LEU A 74 -1.68 -11.27 0.43
C LEU A 74 -1.38 -10.17 1.44
N THR A 75 -0.11 -10.03 1.78
CA THR A 75 0.39 -8.93 2.59
C THR A 75 1.39 -8.10 1.77
N PHE A 76 1.22 -6.78 1.74
CA PHE A 76 2.15 -5.86 1.09
C PHE A 76 2.67 -4.81 2.07
N GLY A 77 3.99 -4.61 2.07
CA GLY A 77 4.62 -3.49 2.76
C GLY A 77 4.62 -2.18 1.97
N SER A 78 4.99 -1.10 2.65
CA SER A 78 4.79 0.29 2.16
C SER A 78 5.60 0.55 0.88
N ASN A 79 6.84 0.09 0.82
CA ASN A 79 7.71 0.28 -0.35
C ASN A 79 7.16 -0.47 -1.56
N PHE A 80 6.64 -1.68 -1.36
CA PHE A 80 5.99 -2.44 -2.43
C PHE A 80 4.76 -1.69 -2.97
N LEU A 81 3.93 -1.15 -2.09
CA LEU A 81 2.76 -0.35 -2.44
C LEU A 81 3.13 0.94 -3.20
N GLN A 82 4.22 1.63 -2.83
CA GLN A 82 4.70 2.80 -3.55
C GLN A 82 5.10 2.49 -5.00
N ILE A 83 5.79 1.36 -5.23
CA ILE A 83 6.13 0.91 -6.59
C ILE A 83 4.88 0.56 -7.41
N LEU A 84 3.87 -0.04 -6.76
CA LEU A 84 2.57 -0.28 -7.39
C LEU A 84 1.84 1.03 -7.73
N SER A 85 1.88 2.03 -6.85
CA SER A 85 1.30 3.36 -7.17
C SER A 85 1.94 3.99 -8.39
N LEU A 86 3.27 3.88 -8.53
CA LEU A 86 3.97 4.34 -9.72
C LEU A 86 3.54 3.58 -10.98
N ALA A 87 3.19 2.30 -10.87
CA ALA A 87 2.67 1.52 -11.99
C ALA A 87 1.29 2.02 -12.39
N GLU A 88 0.41 2.27 -11.42
CA GLU A 88 -0.93 2.82 -11.66
C GLU A 88 -0.87 4.21 -12.29
N LEU A 89 -0.02 5.12 -11.78
CA LEU A 89 0.12 6.47 -12.34
C LEU A 89 0.67 6.49 -13.77
N ARG A 90 1.40 5.44 -14.16
CA ARG A 90 1.86 5.22 -15.55
C ARG A 90 0.83 4.49 -16.41
N GLY A 91 -0.35 4.19 -15.88
CA GLY A 91 -1.42 3.49 -16.59
C GLY A 91 -1.13 2.00 -16.84
N ILE A 92 -0.27 1.38 -16.04
CA ILE A 92 0.08 -0.04 -16.20
C ILE A 92 -1.05 -0.92 -15.63
N SER A 93 -1.45 -1.95 -16.38
CA SER A 93 -2.48 -2.89 -15.97
C SER A 93 -1.99 -3.85 -14.89
N PHE A 94 -2.86 -4.16 -13.92
CA PHE A 94 -2.58 -5.15 -12.88
C PHE A 94 -3.30 -6.47 -13.24
N PRO A 95 -2.79 -7.63 -12.80
CA PRO A 95 -3.50 -8.89 -12.93
C PRO A 95 -4.73 -8.91 -12.02
N THR A 96 -5.78 -9.65 -12.41
CA THR A 96 -6.90 -9.93 -11.51
C THR A 96 -6.48 -10.92 -10.42
N LEU A 97 -6.67 -10.54 -9.17
CA LEU A 97 -6.28 -11.31 -8.00
C LEU A 97 -7.49 -12.08 -7.44
N LYS A 98 -7.28 -13.36 -7.10
CA LYS A 98 -8.26 -14.21 -6.39
C LYS A 98 -8.16 -14.09 -4.86
N VAL A 99 -7.51 -13.03 -4.39
CA VAL A 99 -7.29 -12.76 -2.98
C VAL A 99 -8.62 -12.56 -2.26
N GLN A 100 -8.73 -13.15 -1.08
CA GLN A 100 -9.87 -13.04 -0.18
C GLN A 100 -9.53 -12.15 1.02
N THR A 101 -8.27 -12.18 1.46
CA THR A 101 -7.73 -11.33 2.52
C THR A 101 -6.54 -10.54 2.01
N LEU A 102 -6.63 -9.22 2.05
CA LEU A 102 -5.53 -8.32 1.73
C LEU A 102 -5.09 -7.61 3.00
N THR A 103 -3.80 -7.64 3.29
CA THR A 103 -3.16 -6.91 4.37
C THR A 103 -2.21 -5.89 3.76
N VAL A 104 -2.34 -4.63 4.13
CA VAL A 104 -1.49 -3.55 3.65
C VAL A 104 -0.84 -2.86 4.83
N SER A 105 0.48 -2.77 4.80
CA SER A 105 1.26 -1.97 5.75
C SER A 105 1.56 -0.64 5.07
N LEU A 106 0.93 0.43 5.52
CA LEU A 106 0.99 1.73 4.85
C LEU A 106 1.20 2.89 5.81
N MET A 107 1.71 3.98 5.24
CA MET A 107 1.46 5.33 5.73
C MET A 107 0.26 5.90 4.96
N PHE A 108 -0.62 6.68 5.58
CA PHE A 108 -1.73 7.35 4.87
C PHE A 108 -1.28 8.52 3.98
N ALA A 109 -0.18 8.31 3.23
CA ALA A 109 0.41 9.26 2.32
C ALA A 109 -0.09 9.02 0.89
N ARG A 110 -0.20 10.08 0.09
CA ARG A 110 -0.63 10.00 -1.31
C ARG A 110 0.18 9.01 -2.16
N SER A 111 1.44 8.74 -1.81
CA SER A 111 2.35 7.89 -2.58
C SER A 111 1.98 6.39 -2.59
N VAL A 112 1.13 5.91 -1.69
CA VAL A 112 0.68 4.50 -1.66
C VAL A 112 -0.77 4.31 -2.11
N ILE A 113 -1.56 5.39 -2.15
CA ILE A 113 -3.01 5.31 -2.40
C ILE A 113 -3.34 4.79 -3.80
N PRO A 114 -2.68 5.23 -4.90
CA PRO A 114 -2.98 4.71 -6.23
C PRO A 114 -2.77 3.19 -6.32
N GLY A 115 -1.69 2.67 -5.73
CA GLY A 115 -1.37 1.24 -5.71
C GLY A 115 -2.41 0.44 -4.94
N ILE A 116 -2.81 0.91 -3.75
CA ILE A 116 -3.88 0.27 -2.95
C ILE A 116 -5.19 0.28 -3.73
N GLU A 117 -5.61 1.43 -4.25
CA GLU A 117 -6.83 1.57 -5.02
C GLU A 117 -6.88 0.57 -6.19
N ARG A 118 -5.76 0.46 -6.91
CA ARG A 118 -5.66 -0.46 -8.05
C ARG A 118 -5.72 -1.92 -7.61
N LEU A 119 -5.08 -2.29 -6.51
CA LEU A 119 -5.18 -3.64 -5.94
C LEU A 119 -6.62 -3.99 -5.56
N LEU A 120 -7.33 -3.05 -4.92
CA LEU A 120 -8.73 -3.22 -4.54
C LEU A 120 -9.63 -3.46 -5.77
N GLN A 121 -9.50 -2.64 -6.81
CA GLN A 121 -10.24 -2.79 -8.07
C GLN A 121 -9.94 -4.12 -8.79
N ASN A 122 -8.72 -4.64 -8.65
CA ASN A 122 -8.29 -5.90 -9.26
C ASN A 122 -8.55 -7.12 -8.37
N SER A 123 -9.20 -6.96 -7.22
CA SER A 123 -9.49 -8.03 -6.27
C SER A 123 -11.00 -8.24 -6.11
N PRO A 124 -11.72 -8.71 -7.15
CA PRO A 124 -13.18 -8.81 -7.13
C PRO A 124 -13.73 -9.82 -6.10
N GLY A 125 -12.88 -10.69 -5.54
CA GLY A 125 -13.24 -11.64 -4.48
C GLY A 125 -12.84 -11.22 -3.08
N LEU A 126 -12.37 -9.98 -2.88
CA LEU A 126 -11.86 -9.51 -1.60
C LEU A 126 -12.97 -9.41 -0.56
N LYS A 127 -12.82 -10.14 0.54
CA LYS A 127 -13.75 -10.16 1.68
C LYS A 127 -13.22 -9.39 2.88
N LYS A 128 -11.89 -9.38 3.05
CA LYS A 128 -11.26 -8.77 4.22
C LYS A 128 -10.08 -7.89 3.83
N LEU A 129 -10.05 -6.67 4.35
CA LEU A 129 -8.92 -5.76 4.25
C LEU A 129 -8.39 -5.43 5.65
N ILE A 130 -7.09 -5.55 5.83
CA ILE A 130 -6.38 -5.16 7.07
C ILE A 130 -5.38 -4.07 6.72
N ALA A 131 -5.60 -2.86 7.20
CA ALA A 131 -4.71 -1.73 7.04
C ALA A 131 -3.90 -1.51 8.31
N HIS A 132 -2.60 -1.82 8.26
CA HIS A 132 -1.65 -1.49 9.31
C HIS A 132 -1.01 -0.14 9.03
N ALA A 133 -1.40 0.86 9.81
CA ALA A 133 -0.77 2.16 9.78
C ALA A 133 0.63 2.07 10.40
N LYS A 134 1.63 2.60 9.70
CA LYS A 134 3.04 2.67 10.13
C LYS A 134 3.57 4.10 10.11
N SER A 135 4.68 4.29 10.82
CA SER A 135 5.52 5.49 10.74
C SER A 135 5.96 5.78 9.30
N PRO A 136 6.26 7.07 8.99
CA PRO A 136 6.91 7.45 7.74
C PRO A 136 8.23 6.72 7.57
N GLU A 137 8.22 5.68 6.74
CA GLU A 137 9.37 4.92 6.29
C GLU A 137 9.15 4.61 4.80
N GLY A 138 10.22 4.68 4.00
CA GLY A 138 10.19 4.34 2.58
C GLY A 138 10.71 5.43 1.65
N ILE A 139 10.31 5.35 0.38
CA ILE A 139 10.77 6.26 -0.67
C ILE A 139 10.19 7.66 -0.41
N GLU A 140 11.03 8.68 -0.44
CA GLU A 140 10.58 10.06 -0.26
C GLU A 140 9.73 10.52 -1.45
N ASN A 141 8.69 11.31 -1.19
CA ASN A 141 7.80 11.82 -2.25
C ASN A 141 8.55 12.62 -3.32
N LYS A 142 9.63 13.32 -2.95
CA LYS A 142 10.48 14.05 -3.90
C LYS A 142 11.13 13.13 -4.94
N ASP A 143 11.46 11.89 -4.56
CA ASP A 143 12.09 10.92 -5.45
C ASP A 143 11.05 10.25 -6.34
N VAL A 144 9.84 10.03 -5.83
CA VAL A 144 8.65 9.64 -6.60
C VAL A 144 8.32 10.70 -7.66
N ASP A 145 8.24 11.97 -7.27
CA ASP A 145 7.93 13.09 -8.16
C ASP A 145 9.00 13.21 -9.26
N ARG A 146 10.29 13.13 -8.90
CA ARG A 146 11.40 13.13 -9.87
C ARG A 146 11.32 11.98 -10.87
N TYR A 147 10.91 10.79 -10.42
CA TYR A 147 10.72 9.66 -11.33
C TYR A 147 9.54 9.91 -12.28
N LEU A 148 8.39 10.39 -11.79
CA LEU A 148 7.25 10.74 -12.64
C LEU A 148 7.64 11.78 -13.71
N ASP A 149 8.35 12.84 -13.32
CA ASP A 149 8.89 13.85 -14.23
C ASP A 149 9.80 13.23 -15.31
N SER A 150 10.69 12.30 -14.91
CA SER A 150 11.58 11.59 -15.84
C SER A 150 10.83 10.71 -16.85
N GLN A 151 9.60 10.30 -16.52
CA GLN A 151 8.70 9.56 -17.41
C GLN A 151 7.80 10.49 -18.24
N GLY A 152 8.00 11.81 -18.17
CA GLY A 152 7.19 12.81 -18.88
C GLY A 152 5.81 13.05 -18.26
N LEU A 153 5.59 12.60 -17.02
CA LEU A 153 4.35 12.81 -16.27
C LEU A 153 4.51 14.03 -15.38
N ASN A 154 3.49 14.90 -15.30
CA ASN A 154 3.50 16.05 -14.40
C ASN A 154 3.00 15.64 -13.00
N PRO A 155 3.84 15.64 -11.96
CA PRO A 155 3.46 15.20 -10.62
C PRO A 155 2.28 15.99 -10.08
N ASN A 156 2.23 17.30 -10.32
CA ASN A 156 1.12 18.14 -9.86
C ASN A 156 -0.21 17.69 -10.47
N GLN A 157 -0.21 17.25 -11.73
CA GLN A 157 -1.41 16.69 -12.37
C GLN A 157 -1.73 15.28 -11.87
N CYS A 158 -0.72 14.44 -11.66
CA CYS A 158 -0.88 13.10 -11.10
C CYS A 158 -1.55 13.11 -9.72
N TRP A 159 -1.25 14.11 -8.89
CA TRP A 159 -1.76 14.18 -7.51
C TRP A 159 -3.07 14.97 -7.36
N LYS A 160 -3.27 16.07 -8.12
CA LYS A 160 -4.35 17.05 -7.87
C LYS A 160 -5.78 16.56 -8.04
N SER A 161 -6.07 15.55 -8.87
CA SER A 161 -7.48 15.25 -9.22
C SER A 161 -8.12 14.15 -8.39
N LYS A 162 -7.32 13.27 -7.77
CA LYS A 162 -7.84 12.03 -7.17
C LYS A 162 -7.30 11.72 -5.77
N TYR A 163 -6.14 12.29 -5.41
CA TYR A 163 -5.42 11.93 -4.18
C TYR A 163 -5.14 13.14 -3.28
N GLU A 164 -5.75 14.29 -3.55
CA GLU A 164 -5.54 15.56 -2.82
C GLU A 164 -5.93 15.46 -1.33
N ALA A 165 -6.86 14.59 -0.97
CA ALA A 165 -7.22 14.31 0.42
C ALA A 165 -6.07 13.67 1.23
N PHE A 166 -5.05 13.13 0.56
CA PHE A 166 -3.92 12.47 1.20
C PHE A 166 -2.67 13.35 1.15
N PRO A 167 -2.04 13.63 2.31
CA PRO A 167 -0.82 14.40 2.38
C PRO A 167 0.39 13.62 1.86
N THR A 168 1.49 14.32 1.66
CA THR A 168 2.82 13.74 1.49
C THR A 168 3.32 13.15 2.81
N SER A 169 4.29 12.25 2.72
CA SER A 169 4.96 11.66 3.89
C SER A 169 5.63 12.73 4.77
N ASN A 170 6.16 13.79 4.18
CA ASN A 170 6.76 14.90 4.92
C ASN A 170 5.71 15.70 5.68
N GLU A 171 4.58 16.02 5.05
CA GLU A 171 3.47 16.72 5.71
C GLU A 171 2.95 15.93 6.91
N ILE A 172 2.82 14.60 6.81
CA ILE A 172 2.42 13.77 7.95
C ILE A 172 3.48 13.78 9.05
N PHE A 173 4.77 13.81 8.71
CA PHE A 173 5.86 13.86 9.69
C PHE A 173 5.89 15.17 10.48
N TYR A 174 5.64 16.31 9.82
CA TYR A 174 5.75 17.64 10.43
C TYR A 174 4.43 18.23 10.97
N ASN A 175 3.28 17.88 10.39
CA ASN A 175 1.97 18.46 10.73
C ASN A 175 1.08 17.51 11.54
N SER A 176 1.59 16.91 12.63
CA SER A 176 0.83 16.16 13.65
C SER A 176 0.27 14.78 13.31
N GLY A 177 0.82 14.05 12.32
CA GLY A 177 0.53 12.63 12.17
C GLY A 177 -0.82 12.28 11.51
N VAL A 178 -1.34 11.10 11.79
CA VAL A 178 -2.56 10.55 11.18
C VAL A 178 -3.78 11.10 11.91
N THR A 179 -4.71 11.74 11.19
CA THR A 179 -5.94 12.31 11.77
C THR A 179 -7.17 11.44 11.48
N SER A 180 -8.25 11.65 12.25
CA SER A 180 -9.56 11.01 12.01
C SER A 180 -10.05 11.20 10.57
N LYS A 181 -9.88 12.41 10.02
CA LYS A 181 -10.22 12.77 8.64
C LYS A 181 -9.44 11.97 7.58
N LEU A 182 -8.16 11.71 7.80
CA LEU A 182 -7.34 10.92 6.86
C LEU A 182 -7.77 9.46 6.82
N VAL A 183 -8.04 8.89 7.99
CA VAL A 183 -8.55 7.51 8.10
C VAL A 183 -9.94 7.40 7.48
N ALA A 184 -10.81 8.39 7.68
CA ALA A 184 -12.12 8.43 7.01
C ALA A 184 -12.00 8.48 5.48
N SER A 185 -11.13 9.36 4.96
CA SER A 185 -10.86 9.45 3.52
C SER A 185 -10.34 8.12 2.95
N PHE A 186 -9.52 7.39 3.72
CA PHE A 186 -9.07 6.05 3.36
C PHE A 186 -10.23 5.04 3.33
N ILE A 187 -11.08 5.03 4.36
CA ILE A 187 -12.25 4.14 4.44
C ILE A 187 -13.18 4.40 3.25
N GLU A 188 -13.50 5.65 2.95
CA GLU A 188 -14.33 6.03 1.80
C GLU A 188 -13.73 5.53 0.48
N MET A 189 -12.42 5.72 0.30
CA MET A 189 -11.69 5.21 -0.87
C MET A 189 -11.79 3.69 -0.97
N VAL A 190 -11.63 2.96 0.14
CA VAL A 190 -11.77 1.50 0.17
C VAL A 190 -13.18 1.07 -0.23
N LEU A 191 -14.20 1.61 0.43
CA LEU A 191 -15.60 1.25 0.22
C LEU A 191 -16.09 1.57 -1.20
N LYS A 192 -15.54 2.62 -1.82
CA LYS A 192 -15.82 2.97 -3.22
C LYS A 192 -15.24 1.95 -4.22
N ASN A 193 -14.13 1.31 -3.86
CA ASN A 193 -13.37 0.45 -4.78
C ASN A 193 -13.63 -1.05 -4.59
N VAL A 194 -14.27 -1.48 -3.50
CA VAL A 194 -14.58 -2.90 -3.24
C VAL A 194 -16.02 -3.07 -2.77
N LYS A 195 -16.81 -3.80 -3.57
CA LYS A 195 -18.22 -4.10 -3.25
C LYS A 195 -18.41 -5.38 -2.43
N THR A 196 -17.45 -6.29 -2.46
CA THR A 196 -17.52 -7.61 -1.80
C THR A 196 -16.93 -7.60 -0.38
N LEU A 197 -16.47 -6.45 0.09
CA LEU A 197 -15.79 -6.33 1.36
C LEU A 197 -16.76 -6.60 2.50
N GLU A 198 -16.45 -7.58 3.35
CA GLU A 198 -17.23 -7.95 4.54
C GLU A 198 -16.61 -7.32 5.79
N THR A 199 -15.28 -7.18 5.83
CA THR A 199 -14.54 -6.69 6.99
C THR A 199 -13.39 -5.76 6.59
N LEU A 200 -13.34 -4.60 7.25
CA LEU A 200 -12.25 -3.64 7.19
C LEU A 200 -11.67 -3.44 8.60
N ILE A 201 -10.40 -3.79 8.78
CA ILE A 201 -9.66 -3.54 10.02
C ILE A 201 -8.65 -2.44 9.76
N VAL A 202 -8.68 -1.38 10.56
CA VAL A 202 -7.66 -0.32 10.56
C VAL A 202 -6.89 -0.37 11.87
N ALA A 203 -5.65 -0.84 11.81
CA ALA A 203 -4.75 -0.99 12.95
C ALA A 203 -3.77 0.19 13.02
N LEU A 204 -3.85 0.95 14.11
CA LEU A 204 -3.20 2.25 14.32
C LEU A 204 -2.01 2.18 15.31
N LYS A 205 -1.62 0.96 15.71
CA LYS A 205 -0.62 0.66 16.75
C LYS A 205 0.74 1.36 16.62
N HIS A 206 1.17 1.66 15.39
CA HIS A 206 2.50 2.25 15.13
C HIS A 206 2.45 3.75 14.83
N ILE A 207 1.30 4.40 15.00
CA ILE A 207 1.19 5.86 14.93
C ILE A 207 1.61 6.41 16.29
N ARG A 208 2.60 7.31 16.30
CA ARG A 208 2.96 8.06 17.51
C ARG A 208 1.77 8.90 17.92
N ASP A 209 1.25 8.58 19.09
CA ASP A 209 0.17 9.28 19.76
C ASP A 209 0.59 10.74 19.97
N THR A 210 -0.05 11.69 19.29
CA THR A 210 0.22 13.12 19.49
C THR A 210 -0.42 13.67 20.76
N GLY A 211 -0.92 12.81 21.65
CA GLY A 211 -1.37 13.17 22.99
C GLY A 211 -2.88 13.33 23.15
N ASP A 212 -3.66 13.26 22.07
CA ASP A 212 -5.10 13.48 22.13
C ASP A 212 -5.84 12.15 22.02
N ALA A 213 -6.34 11.60 23.14
CA ALA A 213 -7.28 10.49 23.10
C ALA A 213 -8.55 10.83 22.27
N GLU A 214 -8.83 12.13 22.09
CA GLU A 214 -9.99 12.68 21.41
C GLU A 214 -10.09 12.27 19.93
N TRP A 215 -8.99 12.23 19.16
CA TRP A 215 -9.09 11.86 17.73
C TRP A 215 -9.46 10.38 17.52
N PHE A 216 -9.07 9.50 18.46
CA PHE A 216 -9.44 8.09 18.40
C PHE A 216 -10.91 7.91 18.79
N GLU A 217 -11.40 8.66 19.78
CA GLU A 217 -12.82 8.70 20.11
C GLU A 217 -13.65 9.23 18.94
N GLU A 218 -13.20 10.29 18.25
CA GLU A 218 -13.84 10.75 17.01
C GLU A 218 -13.94 9.62 15.99
N LEU A 219 -12.87 8.83 15.79
CA LEU A 219 -12.88 7.69 14.87
C LEU A 219 -13.90 6.62 15.25
N LEU A 220 -14.06 6.31 16.53
CA LEU A 220 -15.05 5.34 16.98
C LEU A 220 -16.49 5.81 16.71
N GLN A 221 -16.71 7.12 16.58
CA GLN A 221 -18.01 7.70 16.20
C GLN A 221 -18.25 7.80 14.68
N MET A 222 -17.23 7.57 13.83
CA MET A 222 -17.35 7.60 12.36
C MET A 222 -17.96 6.36 11.68
N PRO A 223 -17.78 5.10 12.13
CA PRO A 223 -18.30 3.93 11.41
C PRO A 223 -19.84 3.90 11.25
N PRO A 224 -20.66 4.44 12.16
CA PRO A 224 -22.11 4.58 11.94
C PRO A 224 -22.48 5.48 10.75
N THR A 225 -21.68 6.50 10.43
CA THR A 225 -21.95 7.43 9.33
C THR A 225 -21.43 6.93 7.99
N LEU A 226 -20.35 6.14 7.99
CA LEU A 226 -19.70 5.61 6.78
C LEU A 226 -20.26 4.25 6.31
N SER A 227 -20.82 3.42 7.22
CA SER A 227 -21.24 2.04 6.89
C SER A 227 -22.63 1.92 6.27
N ASN A 228 -23.41 3.00 6.20
CA ASN A 228 -24.83 2.99 5.81
C ASN A 228 -25.14 2.53 4.37
N SER A 229 -24.15 2.13 3.56
CA SER A 229 -24.36 1.67 2.18
C SER A 229 -24.05 0.19 1.91
N ASN A 230 -23.17 -0.47 2.69
CA ASN A 230 -22.57 -1.75 2.25
C ASN A 230 -22.51 -2.88 3.31
N ASN A 231 -23.07 -2.74 4.51
CA ASN A 231 -23.02 -3.75 5.59
C ASN A 231 -21.59 -4.23 5.95
N VAL A 232 -20.56 -3.41 5.70
CA VAL A 232 -19.16 -3.76 6.02
C VAL A 232 -18.90 -3.58 7.50
N SER A 233 -18.33 -4.60 8.16
CA SER A 233 -17.83 -4.46 9.53
C SER A 233 -16.53 -3.67 9.54
N ILE A 234 -16.51 -2.51 10.21
CA ILE A 234 -15.33 -1.65 10.33
C ILE A 234 -14.83 -1.73 11.77
N GLU A 235 -13.59 -2.18 11.95
CA GLU A 235 -12.93 -2.31 13.25
C GLU A 235 -11.68 -1.42 13.32
N PHE A 236 -11.56 -0.64 14.39
CA PHE A 236 -10.34 0.08 14.72
C PHE A 236 -9.55 -0.68 15.79
N ARG A 237 -8.23 -0.82 15.60
CA ARG A 237 -7.33 -1.46 16.57
C ARG A 237 -6.22 -0.49 16.94
N ARG A 238 -5.88 -0.41 18.22
CA ARG A 238 -4.76 0.36 18.76
C ARG A 238 -3.67 -0.58 19.24
#